data_AF-A0A2V9BHR1-F1
#
_entry.id   AF-A0A2V9BHR1-F1
#
_cell.length_a   1.000
_cell.length_b   1.000
_cell.length_c   1.000
_cell.angle_alpha   90.00
_cell.angle_beta   90.00
_cell.angle_gamma   90.00
#
_symmetry.space_group_name_H-M   'P 1'
#
loop_
_entity.id
_entity.type
_entity.pdbx_description
1 polymer ?
#
loop_
_entity_poly.entity_id
_entity_poly.type
_entity_poly.pdbx_seq_one_letter_code
_entity_poly.pdbx_strand_id
1 'polypeptide(L)'
;MRICSLLPSATEILFALGLGGEVVGVTHECDFPAEARSKQILVRSRLAHAATAAEIDRQVRDFLTRGESLYSADVEALRVIEPDLIITQDLCQVCAASPDD
;
A
#
# COMPACT_ATOMS: atom_id res chain seq x y z
N MET A 1 -11.82 6.81 -15.60
CA MET A 1 -10.53 7.27 -15.07
C MET A 1 -9.66 6.06 -14.73
N ARG A 2 -8.36 6.26 -14.61
CA ARG A 2 -7.37 5.28 -14.14
C ARG A 2 -6.97 5.64 -12.72
N ILE A 3 -7.57 4.95 -11.74
CA ILE A 3 -7.36 5.22 -10.31
C ILE A 3 -6.34 4.23 -9.75
N CYS A 4 -5.29 4.74 -9.12
CA CYS A 4 -4.39 3.96 -8.28
C CYS A 4 -4.73 4.21 -6.81
N SER A 5 -5.15 3.17 -6.08
CA SER A 5 -5.52 3.27 -4.66
C SER A 5 -4.45 2.61 -3.79
N LEU A 6 -3.64 3.43 -3.13
CA LEU A 6 -2.47 2.99 -2.36
C LEU A 6 -2.76 2.86 -0.87
N LEU A 7 -4.03 2.62 -0.51
CA LEU A 7 -4.49 2.36 0.85
C LEU A 7 -5.66 1.35 0.80
N PRO A 8 -5.65 0.25 1.58
CA PRO A 8 -6.73 -0.74 1.57
C PRO A 8 -8.13 -0.15 1.80
N SER A 9 -8.31 0.69 2.81
CA SER A 9 -9.61 1.31 3.11
C SER A 9 -10.10 2.23 1.99
N ALA A 10 -9.19 2.96 1.32
CA ALA A 10 -9.56 3.76 0.15
C ALA A 10 -10.02 2.87 -1.01
N THR A 11 -9.37 1.72 -1.21
CA THR A 11 -9.79 0.75 -2.22
C THR A 11 -11.20 0.26 -1.93
N GLU A 12 -11.49 -0.13 -0.68
CA GLU A 12 -12.83 -0.56 -0.27
C GLU A 12 -13.90 0.53 -0.53
N ILE A 13 -13.60 1.79 -0.18
CA ILE A 13 -14.50 2.93 -0.43
C ILE A 13 -14.78 3.09 -1.93
N LEU A 14 -13.76 3.03 -2.79
CA LEU A 14 -13.95 3.15 -4.24
C LEU A 14 -14.85 2.04 -4.79
N PHE A 15 -14.67 0.81 -4.33
CA PHE A 15 -15.55 -0.29 -4.72
C PHE A 15 -16.99 -0.08 -4.22
N ALA A 16 -17.17 0.36 -2.97
CA ALA A 16 -18.49 0.68 -2.42
C ALA A 16 -19.20 1.81 -3.17
N LEU A 17 -18.44 2.76 -3.74
CA LEU A 17 -18.97 3.84 -4.58
C LEU A 17 -19.23 3.42 -6.04
N GLY A 18 -19.01 2.15 -6.40
CA GLY A 18 -19.18 1.65 -7.77
C GLY A 18 -18.03 1.96 -8.73
N LEU A 19 -16.90 2.47 -8.22
CA LEU A 19 -15.72 2.86 -9.01
C LEU A 19 -14.68 1.73 -9.15
N GLY A 20 -15.00 0.50 -8.71
CA GLY A 20 -14.07 -0.63 -8.77
C GLY A 20 -13.57 -0.98 -10.19
N GLY A 21 -14.34 -0.63 -11.22
CA GLY A 21 -13.93 -0.75 -12.62
C GLY A 21 -12.82 0.24 -13.03
N GLU A 22 -12.72 1.38 -12.33
CA GLU A 22 -11.74 2.44 -12.58
C GLU A 22 -10.45 2.25 -11.77
N VAL A 23 -10.48 1.38 -10.75
CA VAL A 23 -9.27 1.01 -9.99
C VAL A 23 -8.39 0.10 -10.85
N VAL A 24 -7.20 0.60 -11.19
CA VAL A 24 -6.23 -0.10 -12.04
C VAL A 24 -4.99 -0.57 -11.28
N GLY A 25 -4.72 -0.02 -10.09
CA GLY A 25 -3.62 -0.47 -9.25
C GLY A 25 -3.87 -0.26 -7.77
N VAL A 26 -3.33 -1.17 -6.95
CA VAL A 26 -3.63 -1.31 -5.52
C VAL A 26 -2.37 -1.66 -4.71
N THR A 27 -2.48 -1.74 -3.38
CA THR A 27 -1.43 -2.32 -2.53
C THR A 27 -1.59 -3.84 -2.41
N HIS A 28 -0.53 -4.53 -1.97
CA HIS A 28 -0.58 -5.97 -1.68
C HIS A 28 -1.60 -6.40 -0.61
N GLU A 29 -2.05 -5.47 0.23
CA GLU A 29 -3.04 -5.72 1.31
C GLU A 29 -4.48 -5.42 0.86
N CYS A 30 -4.69 -4.92 -0.37
CA CYS A 30 -6.02 -4.68 -0.89
C CYS A 30 -6.70 -5.99 -1.27
N ASP A 31 -7.52 -6.50 -0.36
CA ASP A 31 -7.98 -7.87 -0.40
C ASP A 31 -9.51 -8.02 -0.32
N PHE A 32 -10.21 -6.88 -0.17
CA PHE A 32 -11.65 -6.71 -0.17
C PHE A 32 -12.09 -5.54 -1.09
N PRO A 33 -13.20 -5.68 -1.83
CA PRO A 33 -13.89 -6.95 -2.10
C PRO A 33 -12.95 -7.90 -2.88
N ALA A 34 -13.33 -9.17 -3.04
CA ALA A 34 -12.43 -10.19 -3.59
C ALA A 34 -11.86 -9.81 -4.97
N GLU A 35 -12.61 -9.03 -5.76
CA GLU A 35 -12.17 -8.49 -7.04
C GLU A 35 -10.94 -7.57 -6.94
N ALA A 36 -10.71 -6.91 -5.80
CA ALA A 36 -9.54 -6.05 -5.58
C ALA A 36 -8.22 -6.84 -5.70
N ARG A 37 -8.22 -8.14 -5.36
CA ARG A 37 -7.05 -9.03 -5.46
C ARG A 37 -6.58 -9.26 -6.91
N SER A 38 -7.44 -8.98 -7.89
CA SER A 38 -7.11 -9.10 -9.32
C SER A 38 -6.39 -7.87 -9.88
N LYS A 39 -6.35 -6.76 -9.12
CA LYS A 39 -5.76 -5.50 -9.58
C LYS A 39 -4.23 -5.56 -9.51
N GLN A 40 -3.56 -4.73 -10.31
CA GLN A 40 -2.10 -4.67 -10.31
C GLN A 40 -1.58 -4.17 -8.96
N ILE A 41 -0.70 -4.94 -8.33
CA ILE A 41 -0.07 -4.53 -7.07
C ILE A 41 1.05 -3.53 -7.37
N LEU A 42 0.90 -2.30 -6.89
CA LEU A 42 1.84 -1.19 -7.04
C LEU A 42 2.66 -0.93 -5.78
N VAL A 43 2.18 -1.34 -4.60
CA VAL A 43 2.89 -1.16 -3.33
C VAL A 43 3.00 -2.50 -2.62
N ARG A 44 4.23 -2.81 -2.19
CA ARG A 44 4.56 -4.04 -1.46
C ARG A 44 5.35 -3.70 -0.19
N SER A 45 5.15 -4.50 0.85
CA SER A 45 6.04 -4.52 2.01
C SER A 45 7.42 -5.06 1.60
N ARG A 46 8.47 -4.43 2.11
CA ARG A 46 9.86 -4.92 2.02
C ARG A 46 10.20 -5.89 3.16
N LEU A 47 9.29 -6.10 4.10
CA LEU A 47 9.45 -7.05 5.19
C LEU A 47 9.24 -8.48 4.69
N ALA A 48 10.06 -9.41 5.19
CA ALA A 48 9.89 -10.82 4.90
C ALA A 48 8.58 -11.35 5.49
N HIS A 49 7.78 -12.01 4.66
CA HIS A 49 6.55 -12.66 5.10
C HIS A 49 6.88 -13.90 5.94
N ALA A 50 6.05 -14.22 6.94
CA ALA A 50 6.21 -15.36 7.86
C ALA A 50 7.41 -15.28 8.83
N ALA A 51 7.85 -14.06 9.18
CA ALA A 51 8.80 -13.82 10.26
C ALA A 51 8.09 -13.84 11.63
N THR A 52 8.82 -14.24 12.67
CA THR A 52 8.37 -14.06 14.07
C THR A 52 8.32 -12.58 14.42
N ALA A 53 7.55 -12.19 15.45
CA ALA A 53 7.46 -10.80 15.88
C ALA A 53 8.83 -10.16 16.15
N ALA A 54 9.76 -10.90 16.78
CA ALA A 54 11.12 -10.43 17.05
C ALA A 54 11.94 -10.19 15.76
N GLU A 55 11.72 -11.01 14.73
CA GLU A 55 12.38 -10.86 13.44
C GLU A 55 11.78 -9.72 12.61
N ILE A 56 10.48 -9.49 12.70
CA ILE A 56 9.81 -8.31 12.12
C ILE A 56 10.37 -7.04 12.75
N ASP A 57 10.39 -6.99 14.09
CA ASP A 57 10.88 -5.86 14.87
C ASP A 57 12.35 -5.53 14.57
N ARG A 58 13.20 -6.55 14.42
CA ARG A 58 14.58 -6.38 13.93
C ARG A 58 14.63 -5.78 12.53
N GLN A 59 13.86 -6.31 11.58
CA GLN A 59 13.83 -5.78 10.20
C GLN A 59 13.36 -4.33 10.15
N VAL A 60 12.30 -3.99 10.90
CA VAL A 60 11.78 -2.62 10.97
C VAL A 60 12.87 -1.67 11.47
N ARG A 61 13.58 -2.01 12.55
CA ARG A 61 14.72 -1.22 13.05
C ARG A 61 15.84 -1.08 12.02
N ASP A 62 16.17 -2.16 11.30
CA ASP A 62 17.20 -2.12 10.28
C ASP A 62 16.85 -1.16 9.12
N PHE A 63 15.58 -1.10 8.70
CA PHE A 63 15.12 -0.12 7.70
C PHE A 63 15.15 1.32 8.25
N LEU A 64 14.65 1.52 9.48
CA LEU A 64 14.62 2.85 10.12
C LEU A 64 16.03 3.43 10.31
N THR A 65 16.99 2.62 10.77
CA THR A 65 18.38 3.05 10.96
C THR A 65 19.08 3.43 9.66
N ARG A 66 18.66 2.85 8.52
CA ARG A 66 19.14 3.22 7.18
C ARG A 66 18.36 4.37 6.54
N GLY A 67 17.30 4.88 7.19
CA GLY A 67 16.42 5.91 6.61
C GLY A 67 15.63 5.42 5.40
N GLU A 68 15.38 4.11 5.30
CA GLU A 68 14.68 3.49 4.19
C GLU A 68 13.20 3.25 4.53
N SER A 69 12.31 3.39 3.53
CA SER A 69 10.89 3.02 3.69
C SER A 69 10.72 1.52 3.84
N LEU A 70 9.78 1.10 4.69
CA LEU A 70 9.30 -0.28 4.84
C LEU A 70 8.52 -0.78 3.63
N TYR A 71 8.09 0.12 2.75
CA TYR A 71 7.32 -0.19 1.56
C TYR A 71 8.03 0.25 0.29
N SER A 72 7.84 -0.50 -0.79
CA SER A 72 8.28 -0.15 -2.14
C SER A 72 7.10 0.11 -3.04
N ALA A 73 7.15 1.21 -3.80
CA ALA A 73 6.25 1.48 -4.91
C ALA A 73 6.89 1.07 -6.24
N ASP A 74 6.11 0.47 -7.13
CA ASP A 74 6.49 0.17 -8.52
C ASP A 74 6.32 1.42 -9.39
N VAL A 75 7.37 2.24 -9.42
CA VAL A 75 7.39 3.53 -10.13
C VAL A 75 7.26 3.34 -11.64
N GLU A 76 7.84 2.27 -12.19
CA GLU A 76 7.77 2.01 -13.62
C GLU A 76 6.35 1.57 -14.02
N ALA A 77 5.70 0.73 -13.21
CA ALA A 77 4.29 0.43 -13.41
C ALA A 77 3.41 1.68 -13.34
N LEU A 78 3.65 2.57 -12.36
CA LEU A 78 2.91 3.85 -12.27
C LEU A 78 3.10 4.72 -13.51
N ARG A 79 4.32 4.78 -14.07
CA ARG A 79 4.60 5.51 -15.32
C ARG A 79 3.90 4.90 -16.52
N VAL A 80 3.87 3.56 -16.64
CA VAL A 80 3.12 2.87 -17.70
C VAL A 80 1.61 3.01 -17.52
N ILE A 81 1.15 3.09 -16.28
CA ILE A 81 -0.27 3.27 -15.97
C ILE A 81 -0.73 4.68 -16.26
N GLU A 82 0.09 5.71 -16.12
CA GLU A 82 -0.33 7.12 -16.30
C GLU A 82 -1.68 7.39 -15.59
N PRO A 83 -1.76 7.22 -14.25
CA PRO A 83 -3.02 7.34 -13.54
C PRO A 83 -3.56 8.76 -13.57
N ASP A 84 -4.88 8.89 -13.75
CA ASP A 84 -5.58 10.18 -13.65
C ASP A 84 -5.67 10.66 -12.18
N LEU A 85 -5.68 9.71 -11.24
CA LEU A 85 -5.82 9.96 -9.81
C LEU A 85 -5.05 8.91 -9.00
N ILE A 86 -4.25 9.36 -8.04
CA ILE A 86 -3.63 8.52 -7.02
C ILE A 86 -4.26 8.86 -5.68
N ILE A 87 -4.80 7.87 -4.99
CA ILE A 87 -5.34 8.00 -3.63
C ILE A 87 -4.35 7.33 -2.67
N THR A 88 -3.96 8.05 -1.63
CA THR A 88 -3.01 7.58 -0.61
C THR A 88 -3.31 8.26 0.72
N GLN A 89 -2.60 7.87 1.77
CA GLN A 89 -2.70 8.47 3.09
C GLN A 89 -1.31 8.51 3.73
N ASP A 90 -1.04 9.56 4.48
CA ASP A 90 0.12 9.64 5.37
C ASP A 90 -0.10 8.80 6.64
N LEU A 91 0.93 8.72 7.49
CA LEU A 91 0.84 8.11 8.80
C LEU A 91 -0.26 8.77 9.63
N CYS A 92 -1.18 7.96 10.14
CA CYS A 92 -2.26 8.43 10.98
C CYS A 92 -1.71 8.84 12.35
N GLN A 93 -1.83 10.12 12.69
CA GLN A 93 -1.34 10.73 13.95
C GLN A 93 -2.02 10.18 15.23
N VAL A 94 -3.00 9.29 15.08
CA VAL A 94 -3.74 8.70 16.20
C VAL A 94 -3.41 7.21 16.38
N CYS A 95 -3.22 6.47 15.29
CA CYS A 95 -3.10 5.01 15.34
C CYS A 95 -1.81 4.44 14.76
N ALA A 96 -1.05 5.21 13.99
CA ALA A 96 0.23 4.74 13.47
C ALA A 96 1.32 4.98 14.52
N ALA A 97 2.00 3.92 14.94
CA ALA A 97 3.22 4.05 15.73
C ALA A 97 4.30 4.72 14.87
N SER A 98 4.83 5.83 15.35
CA SER A 98 5.87 6.61 14.70
C SER A 98 7.22 6.45 15.44
N PRO A 99 8.36 6.68 14.77
CA PRO A 99 9.67 6.69 15.45
C PRO A 99 9.79 7.77 16.53
N ASP A 100 8.92 8.78 16.49
CA ASP A 100 8.93 9.93 17.41
C ASP A 100 7.99 9.72 18.63
N ASP A 101 7.26 8.60 18.70
CA ASP A 101 6.40 8.20 19.84
C ASP A 101 7.21 7.57 20.99
#